data_AF-V4B4K0-F1
#
_entry.id   AF-V4B4K0-F1
#
_cell.length_a   1.000
_cell.length_b   1.000
_cell.length_c   1.000
_cell.angle_alpha   90.00
_cell.angle_beta   90.00
_cell.angle_gamma   90.00
#
_symmetry.space_group_name_H-M   'P 1'
#
loop_
_entity.id
_entity.type
_entity.pdbx_description
1 polymer ?
#
loop_
_entity_poly.entity_id
_entity_poly.type
_entity_poly.pdbx_seq_one_letter_code
_entity_poly.pdbx_strand_id
1 'polypeptide(L)'
;MTIIEGRVSIVKGRVTIVKGRLTIVRGRVTIVRGRVTIVRGRVTIVRGRMTKVRGRVTIVRGRVTIVRGRVTIVRGRVTIVRGRGRVTIVRGRVTIVRGRVTIVKGRVTTQREPLDFNIHVQYTQRQTDRQIERDRERETERERQRDRERERQIERDRERETDRERQIERDRQRDRERQTERERQRERETERERQIERDRDIDRTLDADVRGDNPSRKVFKI
;
A
#
# COMPACT_ATOMS: atom_id res chain seq x y z
N MET A 1 28.03 35.78 -12.29
CA MET A 1 28.51 35.17 -11.02
C MET A 1 29.11 36.29 -10.20
N THR A 2 28.86 36.37 -8.88
CA THR A 2 29.36 37.47 -8.04
C THR A 2 30.25 36.91 -6.91
N ILE A 3 31.49 37.40 -6.80
CA ILE A 3 32.45 37.00 -5.75
C ILE A 3 32.73 38.22 -4.87
N ILE A 4 32.62 38.06 -3.55
CA ILE A 4 32.85 39.14 -2.59
C ILE A 4 33.75 38.67 -1.46
N GLU A 5 34.81 39.43 -1.20
CA GLU A 5 35.69 39.27 -0.04
C GLU A 5 35.61 40.51 0.86
N GLY A 6 35.50 40.31 2.16
CA GLY A 6 35.46 41.43 3.11
C GLY A 6 35.25 41.00 4.56
N ARG A 7 35.47 41.92 5.51
CA ARG A 7 35.18 41.63 6.93
C ARG A 7 33.67 41.52 7.18
N VAL A 8 32.89 42.42 6.57
CA VAL A 8 31.43 42.45 6.59
C VAL A 8 30.92 42.51 5.16
N SER A 9 29.96 41.67 4.78
CA SER A 9 29.44 41.63 3.42
C SER A 9 27.94 41.34 3.37
N ILE A 10 27.20 42.15 2.60
CA ILE A 10 25.78 41.94 2.30
C ILE A 10 25.66 41.75 0.79
N VAL A 11 25.13 40.61 0.35
CA VAL A 11 25.20 40.19 -1.05
C VAL A 11 23.85 39.70 -1.55
N LYS A 12 23.43 40.19 -2.73
CA LYS A 12 22.24 39.73 -3.44
C LYS A 12 22.62 39.34 -4.87
N GLY A 13 22.21 38.15 -5.32
CA GLY A 13 22.48 37.71 -6.68
C GLY A 13 21.92 36.34 -7.01
N ARG A 14 21.95 35.93 -8.29
CA ARG A 14 21.51 34.57 -8.67
C ARG A 14 22.52 33.51 -8.20
N VAL A 15 23.80 33.74 -8.45
CA VAL A 15 24.92 32.86 -8.05
C VAL A 15 25.98 33.70 -7.35
N THR A 16 26.23 33.44 -6.07
CA THR A 16 27.09 34.29 -5.23
C THR A 16 28.08 33.46 -4.41
N ILE A 17 29.35 33.88 -4.39
CA ILE A 17 30.39 33.33 -3.51
C ILE A 17 30.85 34.44 -2.57
N VAL A 18 30.81 34.19 -1.26
CA VAL A 18 31.16 35.20 -0.26
C VAL A 18 32.14 34.64 0.75
N LYS A 19 33.23 35.37 1.00
CA LYS A 19 34.22 35.04 2.01
C LYS A 19 34.40 36.22 2.96
N GLY A 20 34.11 36.00 4.24
CA GLY A 20 34.20 37.09 5.21
C GLY A 20 34.00 36.68 6.65
N ARG A 21 34.14 37.62 7.60
CA ARG A 21 33.90 37.31 9.02
C ARG A 21 32.41 37.30 9.33
N LEU A 22 31.69 38.34 8.91
CA LEU A 22 30.25 38.51 9.06
C LEU A 22 29.61 38.63 7.67
N THR A 23 28.74 37.70 7.28
CA THR A 23 28.20 37.69 5.91
C THR A 23 26.70 37.44 5.87
N ILE A 24 25.96 38.25 5.12
CA ILE A 24 24.53 38.07 4.83
C ILE A 24 24.37 37.89 3.32
N VAL A 25 23.81 36.76 2.89
CA VAL A 25 23.68 36.43 1.47
C VAL A 25 22.27 36.01 1.10
N ARG A 26 21.74 36.60 0.03
CA ARG A 26 20.46 36.21 -0.58
C ARG A 26 20.65 35.85 -2.05
N GLY A 27 20.38 34.61 -2.42
CA GLY A 27 20.51 34.20 -3.81
C GLY A 27 19.87 32.86 -4.18
N ARG A 28 19.95 32.43 -5.44
CA ARG A 28 19.46 31.10 -5.83
C ARG A 28 20.49 30.03 -5.45
N VAL A 29 21.75 30.23 -5.81
CA VAL A 29 22.88 29.36 -5.48
C VAL A 29 23.91 30.20 -4.72
N THR A 30 24.24 29.81 -3.49
CA THR A 30 25.12 30.62 -2.64
C THR A 30 26.16 29.75 -1.95
N ILE A 31 27.44 30.14 -2.04
CA ILE A 31 28.54 29.52 -1.29
C ILE A 31 29.12 30.57 -0.35
N VAL A 32 29.16 30.26 0.95
CA VAL A 32 29.62 31.22 1.96
C VAL A 32 30.65 30.58 2.88
N ARG A 33 31.79 31.25 3.06
CA ARG A 33 32.81 30.88 4.04
C ARG A 33 33.00 32.03 5.03
N GLY A 34 32.73 31.79 6.32
CA GLY A 34 32.89 32.84 7.31
C GLY A 34 32.80 32.44 8.77
N ARG A 35 32.90 33.40 9.70
CA ARG A 35 32.73 33.10 11.14
C ARG A 35 31.26 33.10 11.52
N VAL A 36 30.54 34.17 11.17
CA VAL A 36 29.09 34.33 11.40
C VAL A 36 28.43 34.56 10.05
N THR A 37 27.50 33.70 9.66
CA THR A 37 26.92 33.73 8.32
C THR A 37 25.40 33.56 8.35
N ILE A 38 24.66 34.41 7.65
CA ILE A 38 23.22 34.28 7.42
C ILE A 38 22.99 34.13 5.92
N VAL A 39 22.35 33.03 5.51
CA VAL A 39 22.17 32.72 4.09
C VAL A 39 20.73 32.35 3.79
N ARG A 40 20.15 32.95 2.76
CA ARG A 40 18.84 32.60 2.22
C ARG A 40 18.95 32.26 0.74
N GLY A 41 18.61 31.03 0.36
CA GLY A 41 18.62 30.66 -1.05
C GLY A 41 17.94 29.35 -1.41
N ARG A 42 18.04 28.92 -2.68
CA ARG A 42 17.49 27.60 -3.09
C ARG A 42 18.51 26.50 -2.79
N VAL A 43 19.74 26.67 -3.25
CA VAL A 43 20.89 25.78 -3.00
C VAL A 43 21.95 26.57 -2.24
N THR A 44 22.32 26.11 -1.05
CA THR A 44 23.20 26.87 -0.17
C THR A 44 24.27 25.99 0.45
N ILE A 45 25.53 26.40 0.35
CA ILE A 45 26.68 25.73 0.98
C ILE A 45 27.35 26.72 1.91
N VAL A 46 27.45 26.40 3.19
CA VAL A 46 28.01 27.31 4.18
C VAL A 46 29.05 26.60 5.04
N ARG A 47 30.24 27.20 5.15
CA ARG A 47 31.29 26.77 6.07
C ARG A 47 31.58 27.88 7.07
N GLY A 48 31.33 27.64 8.36
CA GLY A 48 31.60 28.67 9.36
C GLY A 48 31.51 28.25 10.81
N ARG A 49 31.74 29.17 11.76
CA ARG A 49 31.63 28.86 13.19
C ARG A 49 30.18 28.89 13.65
N MET A 50 29.46 29.96 13.32
CA MET A 50 28.04 30.19 13.63
C MET A 50 27.29 30.48 12.33
N THR A 51 26.27 29.68 12.02
CA THR A 51 25.62 29.80 10.71
C THR A 51 24.11 29.64 10.84
N LYS A 52 23.34 30.55 10.22
CA LYS A 52 21.88 30.44 10.05
C LYS A 52 21.55 30.36 8.57
N VAL A 53 20.93 29.27 8.14
CA VAL A 53 20.66 29.04 6.71
C VAL A 53 19.20 28.68 6.48
N ARG A 54 18.60 29.29 5.47
CA ARG A 54 17.26 28.95 4.98
C ARG A 54 17.30 28.64 3.49
N GLY A 55 16.96 27.42 3.11
CA GLY A 55 16.89 27.06 1.70
C GLY A 55 16.22 25.74 1.38
N ARG A 56 16.13 25.38 0.09
CA ARG A 56 15.55 24.10 -0.33
C ARG A 56 16.55 22.97 -0.10
N VAL A 57 17.76 23.12 -0.64
CA VAL A 57 18.91 22.22 -0.48
C VAL A 57 19.99 22.96 0.26
N THR A 58 20.42 22.44 1.41
CA THR A 58 21.35 23.14 2.29
C THR A 58 22.42 22.20 2.83
N ILE A 59 23.69 22.58 2.65
CA ILE A 59 24.85 21.88 3.21
C ILE A 59 25.59 22.86 4.13
N VAL A 60 25.72 22.50 5.41
CA VAL A 60 26.40 23.36 6.39
C VAL A 60 27.44 22.58 7.17
N ARG A 61 28.64 23.15 7.27
CA ARG A 61 29.70 22.68 8.16
C ARG A 61 30.06 23.76 9.15
N GLY A 62 29.87 23.51 10.44
CA GLY A 62 30.23 24.50 11.46
C GLY A 62 30.22 24.04 12.89
N ARG A 63 30.48 24.95 13.84
CA ARG A 63 30.40 24.61 15.28
C ARG A 63 28.96 24.66 15.76
N VAL A 64 28.28 25.78 15.50
CA VAL A 64 26.88 26.04 15.83
C VAL A 64 26.13 26.36 14.55
N THR A 65 25.12 25.56 14.23
CA THR A 65 24.43 25.67 12.93
C THR A 65 22.92 25.56 13.11
N ILE A 66 22.18 26.52 12.58
CA ILE A 66 20.73 26.51 12.53
C ILE A 66 20.31 26.46 11.06
N VAL A 67 19.58 25.42 10.67
CA VAL A 67 19.17 25.24 9.28
C VAL A 67 17.68 24.99 9.16
N ARG A 68 17.04 25.64 8.18
CA ARG A 68 15.66 25.38 7.78
C ARG A 68 15.61 25.05 6.30
N GLY A 69 15.17 23.84 5.96
CA GLY A 69 15.08 23.43 4.55
C GLY A 69 14.31 22.16 4.27
N ARG A 70 14.32 21.74 2.99
CA ARG A 70 13.67 20.50 2.55
C ARG A 70 14.63 19.31 2.54
N VAL A 71 15.84 19.53 2.03
CA VAL A 71 16.95 18.57 2.05
C VAL A 71 18.11 19.25 2.77
N THR A 72 18.54 18.66 3.88
CA THR A 72 19.55 19.30 4.74
C THR A 72 20.63 18.32 5.16
N ILE A 73 21.89 18.71 4.95
CA ILE A 73 23.07 18.00 5.46
C ILE A 73 23.85 18.94 6.37
N VAL A 74 23.99 18.58 7.65
CA VAL A 74 24.71 19.40 8.62
C VAL A 74 25.77 18.58 9.35
N ARG A 75 26.98 19.13 9.41
CA ARG A 75 28.05 18.61 10.27
C ARG A 75 28.49 19.67 11.25
N GLY A 76 28.33 19.42 12.55
CA GLY A 76 28.77 20.36 13.56
C GLY A 76 28.81 19.85 15.00
N ARG A 77 29.14 20.72 15.96
CA ARG A 77 29.11 20.33 17.38
C ARG A 77 27.70 20.43 17.94
N VAL A 78 27.05 21.57 17.71
CA VAL A 78 25.67 21.87 18.10
C VAL A 78 24.88 22.22 16.85
N THR A 79 23.84 21.46 16.57
CA THR A 79 23.08 21.60 15.32
C THR A 79 21.58 21.59 15.59
N ILE A 80 20.86 22.60 15.10
CA ILE A 80 19.40 22.65 15.15
C ILE A 80 18.88 22.67 13.72
N VAL A 81 18.12 21.65 13.35
CA VAL A 81 17.53 21.56 12.01
C VAL A 81 16.01 21.50 12.12
N ARG A 82 15.35 22.46 11.46
CA ARG A 82 13.89 22.48 11.30
C ARG A 82 13.56 22.20 9.83
N GLY A 83 13.41 20.92 9.51
CA GLY A 83 13.00 20.46 8.19
C GLY A 83 11.48 20.32 8.12
N ARG A 84 10.86 20.83 7.06
CA ARG A 84 9.50 20.38 6.64
C ARG A 84 9.59 19.40 5.47
N GLY A 85 10.80 18.95 5.10
CA GLY A 85 11.03 18.19 3.89
C GLY A 85 11.46 16.75 4.13
N ARG A 86 11.73 16.08 3.02
CA ARG A 86 11.84 14.63 2.91
C ARG A 86 13.05 14.05 3.63
N VAL A 87 14.21 14.71 3.67
CA VAL A 87 15.47 14.10 4.17
C VAL A 87 16.32 15.09 4.96
N THR A 88 16.71 14.70 6.18
CA THR A 88 17.65 15.45 7.03
C THR A 88 18.74 14.55 7.57
N ILE A 89 20.01 14.87 7.28
CA ILE A 89 21.18 14.15 7.78
C ILE A 89 22.00 15.08 8.66
N VAL A 90 22.23 14.69 9.91
CA VAL A 90 22.96 15.49 10.89
C VAL A 90 24.01 14.65 11.59
N ARG A 91 25.25 15.17 11.61
CA ARG A 91 26.34 14.59 12.40
C ARG A 91 26.85 15.63 13.39
N GLY A 92 26.73 15.36 14.68
CA GLY A 92 27.23 16.26 15.71
C GLY A 92 27.21 15.72 17.12
N ARG A 93 27.68 16.51 18.09
CA ARG A 93 27.66 16.08 19.50
C ARG A 93 26.27 16.24 20.10
N VAL A 94 25.67 17.42 19.89
CA VAL A 94 24.32 17.77 20.35
C VAL A 94 23.49 18.17 19.14
N THR A 95 22.38 17.47 18.91
CA THR A 95 21.57 17.67 17.71
C THR A 95 20.09 17.70 18.04
N ILE A 96 19.39 18.74 17.59
CA ILE A 96 17.93 18.84 17.70
C ILE A 96 17.36 18.88 16.29
N VAL A 97 16.50 17.93 15.96
CA VAL A 97 15.91 17.83 14.61
C VAL A 97 14.40 17.72 14.70
N ARG A 98 13.70 18.41 13.80
CA ARG A 98 12.29 18.22 13.50
C ARG A 98 12.14 18.01 12.00
N GLY A 99 11.51 16.92 11.58
CA GLY A 99 11.36 16.54 10.17
C GLY A 99 10.81 15.12 10.02
N ARG A 100 10.51 14.71 8.77
CA ARG A 100 9.94 13.38 8.47
C ARG A 100 11.02 12.29 8.52
N VAL A 101 11.97 12.28 7.58
CA VAL A 101 13.11 11.34 7.62
C VAL A 101 14.35 12.02 8.19
N THR A 102 14.90 11.46 9.26
CA THR A 102 16.02 12.01 10.03
C THR A 102 17.08 10.95 10.32
N ILE A 103 18.30 11.18 9.86
CA ILE A 103 19.47 10.37 10.20
C ILE A 103 20.38 11.22 11.08
N VAL A 104 20.55 10.80 12.34
CA VAL A 104 21.30 11.57 13.32
C VAL A 104 22.36 10.72 14.00
N LYS A 105 23.61 11.17 13.87
CA LYS A 105 24.78 10.55 14.49
C LYS A 105 25.38 11.48 15.51
N GLY A 106 25.23 11.17 16.80
CA GLY A 106 25.66 12.05 17.87
C GLY A 106 25.45 11.52 19.29
N ARG A 107 26.04 12.23 20.26
CA ARG A 107 26.01 11.85 21.69
C ARG A 107 24.68 12.20 22.36
N VAL A 108 24.07 13.32 21.98
CA VAL A 108 22.78 13.77 22.54
C VAL A 108 21.89 14.17 21.38
N THR A 109 20.73 13.52 21.26
CA THR A 109 19.78 13.81 20.19
C THR A 109 18.37 13.97 20.73
N THR A 110 17.67 15.00 20.26
CA THR A 110 16.27 15.26 20.60
C THR A 110 15.50 15.45 19.32
N GLN A 111 14.43 14.68 19.13
CA GLN A 111 13.59 14.74 17.94
C GLN A 111 12.13 14.94 18.33
N ARG A 112 11.39 15.74 17.56
CA ARG A 112 9.96 16.00 17.77
C ARG A 112 9.20 15.78 16.46
N GLU A 113 8.13 14.98 16.53
CA GLU A 113 7.23 14.50 15.45
C GLU A 113 7.73 13.27 14.65
N PRO A 114 7.11 12.07 14.81
CA PRO A 114 7.46 10.88 14.05
C PRO A 114 6.47 10.61 12.90
N LEU A 115 6.97 10.62 11.66
CA LEU A 115 6.45 9.81 10.57
C LEU A 115 7.65 9.32 9.75
N ASP A 116 7.96 8.03 9.95
CA ASP A 116 8.88 7.12 9.27
C ASP A 116 10.42 7.36 9.31
N PHE A 117 11.10 6.37 9.90
CA PHE A 117 12.55 6.13 9.99
C PHE A 117 13.41 7.22 10.67
N ASN A 118 13.46 7.16 12.00
CA ASN A 118 14.48 7.84 12.80
C ASN A 118 15.63 6.87 13.15
N ILE A 119 16.83 7.09 12.59
CA ILE A 119 18.03 6.30 12.94
C ILE A 119 18.90 7.13 13.89
N HIS A 120 18.96 6.71 15.16
CA HIS A 120 19.80 7.32 16.19
C HIS A 120 21.02 6.43 16.51
N VAL A 121 22.22 6.88 16.14
CA VAL A 121 23.47 6.12 16.37
C VAL A 121 24.29 6.75 17.49
N GLN A 122 24.34 6.05 18.64
CA GLN A 122 25.21 6.34 19.79
C GLN A 122 26.49 5.50 19.70
N TYR A 123 27.63 6.09 20.10
CA TYR A 123 28.91 5.36 20.21
C TYR A 123 29.24 5.10 21.68
N THR A 124 28.77 3.98 22.21
CA THR A 124 29.43 3.29 23.33
C THR A 124 30.05 2.03 22.74
N GLN A 125 31.34 2.11 22.44
CA GLN A 125 32.03 1.11 21.62
C GLN A 125 31.98 -0.28 22.28
N ARG A 126 31.74 -1.29 21.43
CA ARG A 126 31.89 -2.75 21.61
C ARG A 126 30.77 -3.60 22.22
N GLN A 127 29.72 -3.04 22.82
CA GLN A 127 28.58 -3.87 23.29
C GLN A 127 27.42 -3.91 22.28
N THR A 128 27.28 -2.88 21.44
CA THR A 128 26.11 -2.69 20.58
C THR A 128 26.12 -3.54 19.30
N ASP A 129 27.30 -3.89 18.78
CA ASP A 129 27.40 -4.64 17.51
C ASP A 129 26.78 -6.04 17.63
N ARG A 130 26.98 -6.72 18.77
CA ARG A 130 26.39 -8.03 19.09
C ARG A 130 24.88 -8.00 19.34
N GLN A 131 24.29 -6.82 19.52
CA GLN A 131 22.85 -6.68 19.78
C GLN A 131 22.11 -6.26 18.50
N ILE A 132 22.74 -5.43 17.66
CA ILE A 132 22.24 -5.08 16.33
C ILE A 132 22.15 -6.31 15.42
N GLU A 133 23.11 -7.23 15.50
CA GLU A 133 23.06 -8.47 14.72
C GLU A 133 21.87 -9.35 15.13
N ARG A 134 21.68 -9.54 16.44
CA ARG A 134 20.52 -10.29 16.98
C ARG A 134 19.18 -9.64 16.68
N ASP A 135 19.11 -8.31 16.65
CA ASP A 135 17.86 -7.60 16.33
C ASP A 135 17.55 -7.62 14.82
N ARG A 136 18.57 -7.60 13.95
CA ARG A 136 18.40 -7.80 12.50
C ARG A 136 17.91 -9.19 12.15
N GLU A 137 18.43 -10.23 12.82
CA GLU A 137 17.96 -11.60 12.63
C GLU A 137 16.49 -11.74 13.03
N ARG A 138 16.09 -11.20 14.20
CA ARG A 138 14.69 -11.21 14.66
C ARG A 138 13.75 -10.43 13.74
N GLU A 139 14.20 -9.32 13.18
CA GLU A 139 13.39 -8.53 12.24
C GLU A 139 13.17 -9.29 10.93
N THR A 140 14.23 -9.93 10.42
CA THR A 140 14.16 -10.75 9.21
C THR A 140 13.27 -11.98 9.42
N GLU A 141 13.32 -12.59 10.60
CA GLU A 141 12.44 -13.70 10.95
C GLU A 141 10.97 -13.29 11.05
N ARG A 142 10.68 -12.12 11.65
CA ARG A 142 9.32 -11.55 11.71
C ARG A 142 8.77 -11.17 10.35
N GLU A 143 9.62 -10.73 9.43
CA GLU A 143 9.22 -10.45 8.05
C GLU A 143 8.85 -11.74 7.32
N ARG A 144 9.71 -12.77 7.40
CA ARG A 144 9.42 -14.10 6.85
C ARG A 144 8.14 -14.73 7.43
N GLN A 145 7.86 -14.52 8.72
CA GLN A 145 6.61 -14.98 9.34
C GLN A 145 5.38 -14.27 8.74
N ARG A 146 5.44 -12.95 8.56
CA ARG A 146 4.36 -12.18 7.94
C ARG A 146 4.13 -12.55 6.48
N ASP A 147 5.18 -12.88 5.76
CA ASP A 147 5.05 -13.32 4.36
C ASP A 147 4.40 -14.70 4.27
N ARG A 148 4.82 -15.66 5.11
CA ARG A 148 4.16 -16.97 5.20
C ARG A 148 2.69 -16.86 5.61
N GLU A 149 2.36 -15.95 6.51
CA GLU A 149 0.97 -15.73 6.95
C GLU A 149 0.11 -15.14 5.82
N ARG A 150 0.66 -14.20 5.05
CA ARG A 150 0.02 -13.66 3.85
C ARG A 150 -0.20 -14.74 2.79
N GLU A 151 0.78 -15.58 2.53
CA GLU A 151 0.65 -16.68 1.56
C GLU A 151 -0.46 -17.66 1.97
N ARG A 152 -0.50 -18.08 3.24
CA ARG A 152 -1.59 -18.94 3.76
C ARG A 152 -2.96 -18.27 3.70
N GLN A 153 -3.02 -16.96 3.84
CA GLN A 153 -4.28 -16.24 3.73
C GLN A 153 -4.78 -16.22 2.28
N ILE A 154 -3.88 -15.94 1.33
CA ILE A 154 -4.18 -15.99 -0.10
C ILE A 154 -4.63 -17.40 -0.52
N GLU A 155 -3.97 -18.44 -0.03
CA GLU A 155 -4.32 -19.83 -0.32
C GLU A 155 -5.73 -20.18 0.18
N ARG A 156 -6.05 -19.83 1.43
CA ARG A 156 -7.40 -20.02 2.00
C ARG A 156 -8.47 -19.27 1.24
N ASP A 157 -8.17 -18.07 0.76
CA ASP A 157 -9.13 -17.27 -0.01
C ASP A 157 -9.38 -17.89 -1.39
N ARG A 158 -8.34 -18.42 -2.06
CA ARG A 158 -8.49 -19.19 -3.31
C ARG A 158 -9.29 -20.48 -3.12
N GLU A 159 -9.06 -21.20 -2.03
CA GLU A 159 -9.80 -22.42 -1.72
C GLU A 159 -11.30 -22.13 -1.52
N ARG A 160 -11.63 -21.07 -0.77
CA ARG A 160 -13.02 -20.60 -0.58
C ARG A 160 -13.69 -20.18 -1.88
N GLU A 161 -12.93 -19.54 -2.78
CA GLU A 161 -13.45 -19.13 -4.09
C GLU A 161 -13.77 -20.36 -4.94
N THR A 162 -12.86 -21.33 -4.97
CA THR A 162 -13.05 -22.61 -5.68
C THR A 162 -14.25 -23.38 -5.13
N ASP A 163 -14.43 -23.44 -3.81
CA ASP A 163 -15.56 -24.15 -3.20
C ASP A 163 -16.90 -23.46 -3.49
N ARG A 164 -16.93 -22.12 -3.53
CA ARG A 164 -18.12 -21.38 -3.97
C ARG A 164 -18.48 -21.71 -5.41
N GLU A 165 -17.49 -21.75 -6.31
CA GLU A 165 -17.73 -22.10 -7.71
C GLU A 165 -18.31 -23.51 -7.85
N ARG A 166 -17.73 -24.50 -7.16
CA ARG A 166 -18.24 -25.87 -7.13
C ARG A 166 -19.65 -25.96 -6.56
N GLN A 167 -19.98 -25.15 -5.56
CA GLN A 167 -21.31 -25.12 -4.98
C GLN A 167 -22.34 -24.58 -5.98
N ILE A 168 -22.01 -23.47 -6.65
CA ILE A 168 -22.85 -22.89 -7.70
C ILE A 168 -23.08 -23.90 -8.84
N GLU A 169 -22.04 -24.62 -9.25
CA GLU A 169 -22.16 -25.64 -10.30
C GLU A 169 -23.09 -26.80 -9.89
N ARG A 170 -22.96 -27.31 -8.67
CA ARG A 170 -23.86 -28.35 -8.13
C ARG A 170 -25.30 -27.89 -8.05
N ASP A 171 -25.54 -26.64 -7.67
CA ASP A 171 -26.89 -26.09 -7.60
C ASP A 171 -27.51 -25.97 -8.99
N ARG A 172 -26.75 -25.49 -9.98
CA ARG A 172 -27.18 -25.48 -11.39
C ARG A 172 -27.50 -26.88 -11.91
N GLN A 173 -26.70 -27.89 -11.55
CA GLN A 173 -26.95 -29.26 -11.98
C GLN A 173 -28.25 -29.81 -11.38
N ARG A 174 -28.46 -29.61 -10.06
CA ARG A 174 -29.71 -30.01 -9.39
C ARG A 174 -30.94 -29.35 -9.99
N ASP A 175 -30.84 -28.07 -10.36
CA ASP A 175 -31.95 -27.37 -11.00
C ASP A 175 -32.26 -27.92 -12.38
N ARG A 176 -31.26 -28.32 -13.17
CA ARG A 176 -31.48 -29.02 -14.45
C ARG A 176 -32.16 -30.37 -14.25
N GLU A 177 -31.68 -31.18 -13.30
CA GLU A 177 -32.26 -32.49 -13.00
C GLU A 177 -33.74 -32.38 -12.59
N ARG A 178 -34.06 -31.40 -11.73
CA ARG A 178 -35.45 -31.09 -11.35
C ARG A 178 -36.31 -30.68 -12.53
N GLN A 179 -35.77 -29.91 -13.48
CA GLN A 179 -36.48 -29.53 -14.70
C GLN A 179 -36.79 -30.76 -15.55
N THR A 180 -35.80 -31.61 -15.80
CA THR A 180 -35.98 -32.85 -16.57
C THR A 180 -36.96 -33.82 -15.89
N GLU A 181 -36.93 -33.93 -14.57
CA GLU A 181 -37.89 -34.78 -13.84
C GLU A 181 -39.32 -34.26 -13.97
N ARG A 182 -39.52 -32.93 -13.86
CA ARG A 182 -40.83 -32.30 -14.08
C ARG A 182 -41.34 -32.53 -15.50
N GLU A 183 -40.48 -32.48 -16.50
CA GLU A 183 -40.85 -32.78 -17.89
C GLU A 183 -41.29 -34.25 -18.05
N ARG A 184 -40.52 -35.20 -17.52
CA ARG A 184 -40.89 -36.62 -17.54
C ARG A 184 -42.20 -36.92 -16.81
N GLN A 185 -42.46 -36.23 -15.69
CA GLN A 185 -43.73 -36.38 -14.97
C GLN A 185 -44.91 -35.91 -15.82
N ARG A 186 -44.79 -34.77 -16.50
CA ARG A 186 -45.81 -34.28 -17.44
C ARG A 186 -46.04 -35.26 -18.58
N GLU A 187 -44.98 -35.81 -19.17
CA GLU A 187 -45.10 -36.82 -20.23
C GLU A 187 -45.86 -38.07 -19.77
N ARG A 188 -45.55 -38.59 -18.58
CA ARG A 188 -46.26 -39.75 -17.99
C ARG A 188 -47.72 -39.45 -17.70
N GLU A 189 -48.03 -38.24 -17.24
CA GLU A 189 -49.39 -37.80 -16.99
C GLU A 189 -50.18 -37.74 -18.31
N THR A 190 -49.60 -37.13 -19.35
CA THR A 190 -50.19 -37.12 -20.70
C THR A 190 -50.35 -38.52 -21.27
N GLU A 191 -49.41 -39.44 -21.06
CA GLU A 191 -49.51 -40.82 -21.52
C GLU A 191 -50.62 -41.60 -20.79
N ARG A 192 -50.75 -41.41 -19.47
CA ARG A 192 -51.85 -41.99 -18.68
C ARG A 192 -53.20 -41.46 -19.14
N GLU A 193 -53.32 -40.16 -19.40
CA GLU A 193 -54.54 -39.56 -19.95
C GLU A 193 -54.91 -40.20 -21.29
N ARG A 194 -53.95 -40.35 -22.22
CA ARG A 194 -54.15 -41.05 -23.50
C ARG A 194 -54.53 -42.52 -23.32
N GLN A 195 -53.99 -43.20 -22.31
CA GLN A 195 -54.34 -44.59 -22.02
C GLN A 195 -55.78 -44.72 -21.49
N ILE A 196 -56.17 -43.87 -20.55
CA ILE A 196 -57.55 -43.81 -20.05
C ILE A 196 -58.53 -43.48 -21.18
N GLU A 197 -58.16 -42.57 -22.09
CA GLU A 197 -58.96 -42.26 -23.28
C GLU A 197 -59.13 -43.48 -24.19
N ARG A 198 -58.04 -44.20 -24.48
CA ARG A 198 -58.09 -45.46 -25.25
C ARG A 198 -58.94 -46.53 -24.56
N ASP A 199 -58.81 -46.72 -23.25
CA ASP A 199 -59.61 -47.70 -22.51
C ASP A 199 -61.10 -47.33 -22.53
N ARG A 200 -61.45 -46.04 -22.41
CA ARG A 200 -62.83 -45.56 -22.58
C ARG A 200 -63.35 -45.75 -24.00
N ASP A 201 -62.51 -45.58 -25.01
CA ASP A 201 -62.90 -45.82 -26.39
C ASP A 201 -63.09 -47.33 -26.65
N ILE A 202 -62.24 -48.19 -26.09
CA ILE A 202 -62.40 -49.65 -26.15
C ILE A 202 -63.69 -50.08 -25.46
N ASP A 203 -63.97 -49.57 -24.26
CA ASP A 203 -65.20 -49.87 -23.51
C ASP A 203 -66.44 -49.40 -24.30
N ARG A 204 -66.38 -48.21 -24.93
CA ARG A 204 -67.43 -47.75 -25.86
C ARG A 204 -67.61 -48.67 -27.07
N THR A 205 -66.52 -49.20 -27.65
CA THR A 205 -66.61 -50.14 -28.78
C THR A 205 -67.14 -51.51 -28.36
N LEU A 206 -66.74 -52.03 -27.19
CA LEU A 206 -67.25 -53.29 -26.64
C LEU A 206 -68.73 -53.17 -26.26
N ASP A 207 -69.14 -52.06 -25.63
CA ASP A 207 -70.55 -51.77 -25.37
C ASP A 207 -71.35 -51.63 -26.67
N ALA A 208 -70.76 -51.10 -27.73
CA ALA A 208 -71.38 -51.02 -29.05
C ALA A 208 -71.52 -52.41 -29.70
N ASP A 209 -70.54 -53.30 -29.55
CA ASP A 209 -70.63 -54.69 -30.01
C ASP A 209 -71.62 -55.53 -29.15
N VAL A 210 -71.76 -55.24 -27.86
CA VAL A 210 -72.77 -55.87 -26.98
C VAL A 210 -74.18 -55.36 -27.29
N ARG A 211 -74.32 -54.08 -27.65
CA ARG A 211 -75.61 -53.46 -28.05
C ARG A 211 -75.92 -53.61 -29.54
N GLY A 212 -74.98 -54.10 -30.34
CA GLY A 212 -75.01 -54.12 -31.81
C GLY A 212 -74.84 -55.53 -32.37
N ASP A 213 -75.99 -56.13 -32.66
CA ASP A 213 -76.22 -57.27 -33.55
C ASP A 213 -75.78 -58.66 -33.07
N ASN A 214 -76.78 -59.42 -32.60
CA ASN A 214 -76.89 -60.83 -32.98
C ASN A 214 -77.77 -60.93 -34.24
N PRO A 215 -77.21 -60.92 -35.46
CA PRO A 215 -77.98 -60.98 -36.70
C PRO A 215 -78.29 -62.43 -37.03
N SER A 216 -79.03 -63.14 -36.17
CA SER A 216 -79.49 -64.51 -36.44
C SER A 216 -80.63 -64.95 -35.54
N ARG A 217 -81.85 -64.46 -35.82
CA ARG A 217 -83.06 -65.28 -35.74
C ARG A 217 -84.20 -64.62 -36.51
N LYS A 218 -84.26 -64.92 -37.80
CA LYS A 218 -85.49 -64.81 -38.61
C LYS A 218 -86.60 -65.60 -37.91
N VAL A 219 -87.76 -64.99 -37.67
CA VAL A 219 -89.03 -65.71 -37.71
C VAL A 219 -90.09 -64.84 -38.40
N PHE A 220 -90.51 -65.36 -39.55
CA PHE A 220 -91.68 -65.02 -40.35
C PHE A 220 -92.96 -64.76 -39.54
N LYS A 221 -93.84 -63.89 -40.04
CA LYS A 221 -95.22 -64.24 -40.47
C LYS A 221 -95.90 -63.01 -41.10
N ILE A 222 -96.17 -63.12 -42.41
CA ILE A 222 -97.49 -63.16 -43.11
C ILE A 222 -98.17 -61.81 -43.11
#